data_AF-R7BCP5-F1
#
_entry.id   AF-R7BCP5-F1
#
_cell.length_a   1.000
_cell.length_b   1.000
_cell.length_c   1.000
_cell.angle_alpha   90.00
_cell.angle_beta   90.00
_cell.angle_gamma   90.00
#
_symmetry.space_group_name_H-M   'P 1'
#
loop_
_entity.id
_entity.type
_entity.pdbx_description
1 polymer ?
#
loop_
_entity_poly.entity_id
_entity_poly.type
_entity_poly.pdbx_seq_one_letter_code
_entity_poly.pdbx_strand_id
1 'polypeptide(L)'
;MNYDIASELSGIYDLSRTIPTLTVYFIAASGIILLCFAIGLVIMTKKNVGLRFFPILYGITAYLLFYLMIGSFLSSLISTTIPDDISAVNLAVMRLLVLIITSALVVGGRFFAMWFIRKYYNEYCDAYGIGVGVSLTEAVITGVTILFNYSLCTTLNANGLAALANSYDTVDEAVQQLSSLMFFYDNPSYTYMFSGIESLMLLVFNTMISVMFYAVYHGELKKIHILSIVGLQSLMYLPGNFYSAGILFNRIGCFTAEVLIFTGCTLLFLRIHNTWYRSIKPPVKETKNKPGSNQPKPSASEKMPDFNKNINK
;
A
#
# COMPACT_ATOMS: atom_id res chain seq x y z
N MET A 1 39.22 20.10 17.15
CA MET A 1 38.52 20.00 18.44
C MET A 1 37.28 19.19 18.14
N ASN A 2 37.27 17.89 18.46
CA ASN A 2 36.05 17.09 18.30
C ASN A 2 35.07 17.63 19.33
N TYR A 3 34.05 18.34 18.86
CA TYR A 3 32.96 18.80 19.70
C TYR A 3 32.18 17.54 20.11
N ASP A 4 32.15 17.23 21.40
CA ASP A 4 31.44 16.05 21.90
C ASP A 4 29.96 16.39 22.07
N ILE A 5 29.25 16.43 20.95
CA ILE A 5 27.81 16.71 20.86
C ILE A 5 27.03 15.78 21.82
N ALA A 6 27.43 14.51 21.92
CA ALA A 6 26.81 13.54 22.82
C ALA A 6 26.87 13.98 24.30
N SER A 7 27.94 14.63 24.73
CA SER A 7 28.04 15.13 26.10
C SER A 7 27.00 16.22 26.40
N GLU A 8 26.71 17.10 25.44
CA GLU A 8 25.71 18.16 25.58
C GLU A 8 24.28 17.61 25.52
N LEU A 9 24.05 16.62 24.67
CA LEU A 9 22.74 15.95 24.55
C LEU A 9 22.44 14.95 25.66
N SER A 10 23.45 14.52 26.44
CA SER A 10 23.25 13.57 27.54
C SER A 10 22.32 14.06 28.66
N GLY A 11 22.12 15.39 28.76
CA GLY A 11 21.14 16.00 29.66
C GLY A 11 19.69 15.94 29.16
N ILE A 12 19.48 15.62 27.87
CA ILE A 12 18.17 15.63 27.20
C ILE A 12 17.77 14.21 26.79
N TYR A 13 18.72 13.41 26.30
CA TYR A 13 18.50 12.03 25.84
C TYR A 13 19.32 11.04 26.66
N ASP A 14 18.72 9.89 26.96
CA ASP A 14 19.46 8.73 27.44
C ASP A 14 20.17 8.03 26.27
N LEU A 15 21.40 8.46 26.00
CA LEU A 15 22.23 7.94 24.90
C LEU A 15 22.74 6.52 25.12
N SER A 16 22.56 5.96 26.33
CA SER A 16 22.93 4.58 26.66
C SER A 16 21.84 3.56 26.30
N ARG A 17 20.63 4.05 26.00
CA ARG A 17 19.47 3.22 25.70
C ARG A 17 19.67 2.49 24.37
N THR A 18 19.36 1.20 24.38
CA THR A 18 19.33 0.36 23.18
C THR A 18 17.89 0.07 22.77
N ILE A 19 17.66 -0.14 21.48
CA ILE A 19 16.36 -0.52 20.96
C ILE A 19 16.03 -1.94 21.45
N PRO A 20 14.85 -2.17 22.04
CA PRO A 20 14.46 -3.49 22.52
C PRO A 20 14.61 -4.55 21.42
N THR A 21 15.26 -5.67 21.75
CA THR A 21 15.48 -6.77 20.79
C THR A 21 14.17 -7.27 20.19
N LEU A 22 13.09 -7.27 20.98
CA LEU A 22 11.76 -7.63 20.54
C LEU A 22 11.23 -6.72 19.42
N THR A 23 11.53 -5.41 19.45
CA THR A 23 11.19 -4.46 18.38
C THR A 23 11.86 -4.87 17.08
N VAL A 24 13.16 -5.19 17.12
CA VAL A 24 13.92 -5.62 15.93
C VAL A 24 13.35 -6.91 15.34
N TYR A 25 13.02 -7.89 16.18
CA TYR A 25 12.40 -9.15 15.72
C TYR A 25 11.01 -8.94 15.13
N PHE A 26 10.19 -8.07 15.71
CA PHE A 26 8.85 -7.80 15.17
C PHE A 26 8.88 -7.00 13.87
N ILE A 27 9.81 -6.05 13.69
CA ILE A 27 10.04 -5.40 12.40
C ILE A 27 10.43 -6.44 11.33
N ALA A 28 11.38 -7.31 11.64
CA ALA A 28 11.82 -8.37 10.72
C ALA A 28 10.70 -9.34 10.37
N ALA A 29 9.95 -9.80 11.38
CA ALA A 29 8.81 -10.71 11.18
C ALA A 29 7.73 -10.08 10.29
N SER A 30 7.39 -8.81 10.52
CA SER A 30 6.45 -8.07 9.66
C SER A 30 6.88 -8.05 8.20
N GLY A 31 8.17 -7.82 7.93
CA GLY A 31 8.70 -7.83 6.56
C GLY A 31 8.61 -9.20 5.89
N ILE A 32 8.99 -10.27 6.60
CA ILE A 32 8.92 -11.65 6.09
C ILE A 32 7.47 -12.04 5.79
N ILE A 33 6.56 -11.75 6.73
CA ILE A 33 5.14 -12.07 6.59
C ILE A 33 4.54 -11.32 5.40
N LEU A 34 4.82 -10.02 5.25
CA LEU A 34 4.35 -9.22 4.11
C LEU A 34 4.83 -9.80 2.78
N LEU A 35 6.11 -10.16 2.68
CA LEU A 35 6.69 -10.76 1.47
C LEU A 35 6.01 -12.09 1.12
N CYS A 36 5.87 -12.99 2.10
CA CYS A 36 5.22 -14.29 1.90
C CYS A 36 3.76 -14.14 1.42
N PHE A 37 3.01 -13.21 2.01
CA PHE A 37 1.62 -12.97 1.62
C PHE A 37 1.49 -12.28 0.26
N ALA A 38 2.38 -11.35 -0.08
CA ALA A 38 2.40 -10.73 -1.40
C ALA A 38 2.61 -11.77 -2.52
N ILE A 39 3.58 -12.68 -2.33
CA ILE A 39 3.82 -13.80 -3.24
C ILE A 39 2.60 -14.74 -3.28
N GLY A 40 2.06 -15.07 -2.10
CA GLY A 40 0.87 -15.91 -1.96
C GLY A 40 -0.34 -15.36 -2.71
N LEU A 41 -0.61 -14.06 -2.60
CA LEU A 41 -1.72 -13.37 -3.28
C LEU A 41 -1.60 -13.53 -4.80
N VAL A 42 -0.40 -13.29 -5.37
CA VAL A 42 -0.19 -13.39 -6.82
C VAL A 42 -0.41 -14.83 -7.30
N ILE A 43 0.14 -15.82 -6.58
CA ILE A 43 -0.01 -17.24 -6.94
C ILE A 43 -1.48 -17.66 -6.84
N MET A 44 -2.16 -17.33 -5.74
CA MET A 44 -3.56 -17.67 -5.52
C MET A 44 -4.48 -17.03 -6.56
N THR A 45 -4.28 -15.74 -6.86
CA THR A 45 -5.13 -15.02 -7.82
C THR A 45 -4.87 -15.51 -9.25
N LYS A 46 -3.61 -15.83 -9.58
CA LYS A 46 -3.25 -16.48 -10.85
C LYS A 46 -3.92 -17.83 -11.01
N LYS A 47 -3.96 -18.65 -9.95
CA LYS A 47 -4.60 -19.97 -9.97
C LYS A 47 -6.13 -19.89 -10.04
N ASN A 48 -6.75 -18.96 -9.31
CA ASN A 48 -8.20 -18.92 -9.12
C ASN A 48 -8.93 -18.08 -10.17
N VAL A 49 -8.31 -17.02 -10.70
CA VAL A 49 -8.97 -16.04 -11.59
C VAL A 49 -8.30 -15.97 -12.97
N GLY A 50 -7.07 -16.47 -13.11
CA GLY A 50 -6.34 -16.43 -14.38
C GLY A 50 -5.70 -15.07 -14.67
N LEU A 51 -4.95 -14.55 -13.69
CA LEU A 51 -4.28 -13.25 -13.72
C LEU A 51 -3.44 -13.04 -14.99
N ARG A 52 -3.69 -11.93 -15.70
CA ARG A 52 -2.89 -11.47 -16.85
C ARG A 52 -1.87 -10.43 -16.40
N PHE A 53 -0.71 -10.40 -17.03
CA PHE A 53 0.38 -9.51 -16.63
C PHE A 53 0.07 -8.01 -16.86
N PHE A 54 -0.51 -7.67 -18.01
CA PHE A 54 -0.76 -6.27 -18.37
C PHE A 54 -1.66 -5.53 -17.36
N PRO A 55 -2.83 -6.05 -16.95
CA PRO A 55 -3.66 -5.38 -15.95
C PRO A 55 -2.94 -5.10 -14.62
N ILE A 56 -2.01 -5.97 -14.19
CA ILE A 56 -1.17 -5.73 -13.01
C ILE A 56 -0.29 -4.49 -13.22
N LEU A 57 0.37 -4.40 -14.37
CA LEU A 57 1.23 -3.27 -14.71
C LEU A 57 0.44 -1.94 -14.71
N TYR A 58 -0.80 -1.95 -15.22
CA TYR A 58 -1.67 -0.78 -15.15
C TYR A 58 -2.09 -0.42 -13.73
N GLY A 59 -2.35 -1.42 -12.87
CA GLY A 59 -2.58 -1.19 -11.44
C GLY A 59 -1.38 -0.54 -10.75
N ILE A 60 -0.16 -1.02 -11.05
CA ILE A 60 1.09 -0.44 -10.53
C ILE A 60 1.23 1.01 -10.97
N THR A 61 1.16 1.27 -12.28
CA THR A 61 1.30 2.62 -12.82
C THR A 61 0.25 3.57 -12.29
N ALA A 62 -1.00 3.13 -12.13
CA ALA A 62 -2.06 3.95 -11.56
C ALA A 62 -1.79 4.31 -10.10
N TYR A 63 -1.30 3.37 -9.28
CA TYR A 63 -0.96 3.68 -7.89
C TYR A 63 0.23 4.65 -7.81
N LEU A 64 1.30 4.43 -8.59
CA LEU A 64 2.46 5.32 -8.60
C LEU A 64 2.08 6.75 -9.02
N LEU A 65 1.29 6.92 -10.08
CA LEU A 65 0.92 8.25 -10.57
C LEU A 65 -0.07 8.95 -9.61
N PHE A 66 -1.17 8.29 -9.24
CA PHE A 66 -2.24 8.95 -8.51
C PHE A 66 -1.97 9.06 -7.01
N TYR A 67 -1.39 8.02 -6.41
CA TYR A 67 -1.10 8.04 -4.98
C TYR A 67 0.28 8.64 -4.72
N LEU A 68 1.35 8.06 -5.26
CA LEU A 68 2.69 8.52 -4.92
C LEU A 68 3.01 9.91 -5.47
N MET A 69 2.71 10.22 -6.73
CA MET A 69 3.04 11.53 -7.28
C MET A 69 2.01 12.58 -6.86
N ILE A 70 0.75 12.43 -7.29
CA ILE A 70 -0.28 13.44 -7.07
C ILE A 70 -0.71 13.48 -5.60
N GLY A 71 -0.97 12.32 -5.00
CA GLY A 71 -1.42 12.20 -3.62
C GLY A 71 -0.38 12.70 -2.61
N SER A 72 0.89 12.31 -2.75
CA SER A 72 1.95 12.80 -1.84
C SER A 72 2.22 14.28 -2.03
N PHE A 73 2.23 14.79 -3.27
CA PHE A 73 2.39 16.22 -3.53
C PHE A 73 1.30 17.03 -2.84
N LEU A 74 0.03 16.63 -3.02
CA LEU A 74 -1.10 17.33 -2.41
C LEU A 74 -1.10 17.22 -0.90
N SER A 75 -0.74 16.05 -0.35
CA SER A 75 -0.59 15.86 1.09
C SER A 75 0.52 16.75 1.68
N SER A 76 1.63 16.91 0.95
CA SER A 76 2.74 17.79 1.35
C SER A 76 2.34 19.26 1.35
N LEU A 77 1.63 19.72 0.32
CA LEU A 77 1.12 21.10 0.27
C LEU A 77 0.17 21.39 1.43
N ILE A 78 -0.75 20.48 1.70
CA ILE A 78 -1.71 20.63 2.80
C ILE A 78 -0.97 20.62 4.14
N SER A 79 -0.01 19.70 4.34
CA SER A 79 0.76 19.63 5.59
C SER A 79 1.58 20.89 5.86
N THR A 80 2.09 21.57 4.82
CA THR A 80 2.85 22.83 4.97
C THR A 80 1.94 24.00 5.37
N THR A 81 0.64 23.88 5.14
CA THR A 81 -0.34 24.94 5.42
C THR A 81 -0.92 24.82 6.84
N ILE A 82 -0.62 23.74 7.57
CA ILE A 82 -1.12 23.50 8.92
C ILE A 82 -0.20 24.20 9.93
N PRO A 83 -0.69 25.16 10.73
CA PRO A 83 0.08 25.78 11.81
C PRO A 83 0.44 24.76 12.90
N ASP A 84 1.61 24.92 13.52
CA ASP A 84 2.10 24.03 14.59
C ASP A 84 1.25 24.09 15.87
N ASP A 85 0.49 25.17 16.09
CA ASP A 85 -0.34 25.43 17.27
C ASP A 85 -1.83 25.05 17.08
N ILE A 86 -2.14 24.22 16.08
CA ILE A 86 -3.52 23.83 15.78
C ILE A 86 -4.12 22.92 16.87
N SER A 87 -5.40 23.15 17.20
CA SER A 87 -6.11 22.28 18.15
C SER A 87 -6.21 20.84 17.63
N ALA A 88 -6.21 19.85 18.53
CA ALA A 88 -6.30 18.43 18.18
C ALA A 88 -7.54 18.10 17.31
N VAL A 89 -8.66 18.79 17.53
CA VAL A 89 -9.88 18.63 16.73
C VAL A 89 -9.66 19.09 15.30
N ASN A 90 -9.05 20.26 15.12
CA ASN A 90 -8.79 20.82 13.80
C ASN A 90 -7.74 19.98 13.05
N LEU A 91 -6.73 19.46 13.76
CA LEU A 91 -5.78 18.51 13.19
C LEU A 91 -6.47 17.24 12.68
N ALA A 92 -7.40 16.67 13.46
CA ALA A 92 -8.15 15.49 13.06
C ALA A 92 -9.01 15.72 11.83
N VAL A 93 -9.68 16.87 11.73
CA VAL A 93 -10.47 17.25 10.55
C VAL A 93 -9.58 17.38 9.31
N MET A 94 -8.43 18.06 9.43
CA MET A 94 -7.51 18.21 8.30
C MET A 94 -6.94 16.87 7.84
N ARG A 95 -6.55 15.99 8.78
CA ARG A 95 -6.09 14.63 8.46
C ARG A 95 -7.17 13.80 7.79
N LEU A 96 -8.42 13.89 8.25
CA LEU A 96 -9.57 13.25 7.61
C LEU A 96 -9.75 13.73 6.16
N LEU A 97 -9.67 15.05 5.92
CA LEU A 97 -9.81 15.62 4.57
C LEU A 97 -8.70 15.12 3.64
N VAL A 98 -7.44 15.15 4.08
CA VAL A 98 -6.31 14.60 3.32
C VAL A 98 -6.52 13.12 3.02
N LEU A 99 -7.02 12.35 3.99
CA LEU A 99 -7.29 10.93 3.82
C LEU A 99 -8.38 10.66 2.78
N ILE A 100 -9.47 11.43 2.79
CA ILE A 100 -10.55 11.30 1.81
C ILE A 100 -10.04 11.65 0.41
N ILE A 101 -9.27 12.73 0.28
CA ILE A 101 -8.71 13.18 -1.01
C ILE A 101 -7.74 12.12 -1.57
N THR A 102 -6.82 11.63 -0.76
CA THR A 102 -5.85 10.59 -1.17
C THR A 102 -6.58 9.30 -1.52
N SER A 103 -7.57 8.88 -0.75
CA SER A 103 -8.40 7.71 -1.07
C SER A 103 -9.17 7.88 -2.38
N ALA A 104 -9.72 9.06 -2.64
CA ALA A 104 -10.39 9.39 -3.90
C ALA A 104 -9.42 9.34 -5.08
N LEU A 105 -8.17 9.77 -4.90
CA LEU A 105 -7.12 9.66 -5.92
C LEU A 105 -6.77 8.21 -6.23
N VAL A 106 -6.63 7.33 -5.22
CA VAL A 106 -6.36 5.91 -5.46
C VAL A 106 -7.52 5.25 -6.25
N VAL A 107 -8.76 5.53 -5.84
CA VAL A 107 -9.95 5.02 -6.54
C VAL A 107 -10.06 5.61 -7.95
N GLY A 108 -9.76 6.90 -8.11
CA GLY A 108 -9.67 7.57 -9.41
C GLY A 108 -8.61 6.96 -10.32
N GLY A 109 -7.43 6.63 -9.79
CA GLY A 109 -6.37 5.94 -10.52
C GLY A 109 -6.82 4.59 -11.05
N ARG A 110 -7.59 3.82 -10.26
CA ARG A 110 -8.20 2.57 -10.72
C ARG A 110 -9.20 2.80 -11.86
N PHE A 111 -10.01 3.87 -11.78
CA PHE A 111 -10.90 4.28 -12.87
C PHE A 111 -10.11 4.54 -14.15
N PHE A 112 -9.04 5.32 -14.06
CA PHE A 112 -8.19 5.63 -15.21
C PHE A 112 -7.51 4.38 -15.79
N ALA A 113 -7.01 3.48 -14.94
CA ALA A 113 -6.43 2.21 -15.38
C ALA A 113 -7.45 1.37 -16.18
N MET A 114 -8.65 1.17 -15.63
CA MET A 114 -9.70 0.40 -16.32
C MET A 114 -10.16 1.07 -17.61
N TRP A 115 -10.33 2.40 -17.59
CA TRP A 115 -10.73 3.14 -18.77
C TRP A 115 -9.70 3.05 -19.90
N PHE A 116 -8.41 3.04 -19.58
CA PHE A 116 -7.33 2.94 -20.57
C PHE A 116 -7.27 1.54 -21.19
N ILE A 117 -7.47 0.49 -20.39
CA ILE A 117 -7.33 -0.89 -20.87
C ILE A 117 -8.60 -1.48 -21.47
N ARG A 118 -9.77 -0.85 -21.27
CA ARG A 118 -11.10 -1.38 -21.66
C ARG A 118 -11.22 -1.90 -23.10
N LYS A 119 -10.42 -1.37 -24.03
CA LYS A 119 -10.45 -1.77 -25.44
C LYS A 119 -9.86 -3.18 -25.65
N TYR A 120 -8.93 -3.59 -24.79
CA TYR A 120 -8.17 -4.84 -24.91
C TYR A 120 -8.39 -5.79 -23.73
N TYR A 121 -8.76 -5.26 -22.57
CA TYR A 121 -8.91 -5.96 -21.30
C TYR A 121 -10.15 -5.40 -20.60
N ASN A 122 -11.19 -6.21 -20.48
CA ASN A 122 -12.47 -5.79 -19.88
C ASN A 122 -13.14 -6.93 -19.11
N GLU A 123 -12.36 -7.96 -18.75
CA GLU A 123 -12.87 -9.12 -18.04
C GLU A 123 -12.70 -8.96 -16.53
N TYR A 124 -13.47 -9.77 -15.80
CA TYR A 124 -13.38 -9.88 -14.35
C TYR A 124 -11.95 -10.15 -13.85
N CYS A 125 -11.17 -10.96 -14.59
CA CYS A 125 -9.78 -11.27 -14.26
C CYS A 125 -8.85 -10.05 -14.37
N ASP A 126 -9.17 -9.10 -15.25
CA ASP A 126 -8.37 -7.90 -15.47
C ASP A 126 -8.56 -6.91 -14.31
N ALA A 127 -9.77 -6.81 -13.75
CA ALA A 127 -10.05 -6.02 -12.55
C ALA A 127 -9.28 -6.54 -11.31
N TYR A 128 -9.21 -7.87 -11.16
CA TYR A 128 -8.33 -8.50 -10.17
C TYR A 128 -6.87 -8.16 -10.43
N GLY A 129 -6.42 -8.20 -11.68
CA GLY A 129 -5.06 -7.81 -12.06
C GLY A 129 -4.71 -6.39 -11.63
N ILE A 130 -5.59 -5.41 -11.89
CA ILE A 130 -5.39 -4.02 -11.44
C ILE A 130 -5.32 -3.96 -9.90
N GLY A 131 -6.23 -4.64 -9.20
CA GLY A 131 -6.21 -4.72 -7.74
C GLY A 131 -4.92 -5.28 -7.17
N VAL A 132 -4.45 -6.41 -7.71
CA VAL A 132 -3.17 -7.01 -7.35
C VAL A 132 -2.01 -6.04 -7.63
N GLY A 133 -2.02 -5.33 -8.76
CA GLY A 133 -0.99 -4.33 -9.07
C GLY A 133 -0.92 -3.19 -8.05
N VAL A 134 -2.08 -2.66 -7.65
CA VAL A 134 -2.18 -1.64 -6.59
C VAL A 134 -1.66 -2.20 -5.26
N SER A 135 -2.17 -3.35 -4.83
CA SER A 135 -1.79 -3.99 -3.57
C SER A 135 -0.28 -4.30 -3.50
N LEU A 136 0.32 -4.78 -4.60
CA LEU A 136 1.75 -5.08 -4.65
C LEU A 136 2.60 -3.81 -4.57
N THR A 137 2.17 -2.73 -5.21
CA THR A 137 2.90 -1.46 -5.18
C THR A 137 2.97 -0.92 -3.75
N GLU A 138 1.83 -0.92 -3.07
CA GLU A 138 1.75 -0.55 -1.65
C GLU A 138 2.61 -1.46 -0.78
N ALA A 139 2.52 -2.78 -0.96
CA ALA A 139 3.33 -3.73 -0.21
C ALA A 139 4.83 -3.58 -0.43
N VAL A 140 5.26 -3.21 -1.64
CA VAL A 140 6.67 -2.93 -1.93
C VAL A 140 7.13 -1.66 -1.20
N ILE A 141 6.32 -0.59 -1.22
CA ILE A 141 6.64 0.65 -0.50
C ILE A 141 6.78 0.38 1.00
N THR A 142 5.78 -0.29 1.59
CA THR A 142 5.82 -0.67 3.00
C THR A 142 6.98 -1.61 3.32
N GLY A 143 7.27 -2.57 2.44
CA GLY A 143 8.40 -3.48 2.59
C GLY A 143 9.74 -2.76 2.59
N VAL A 144 9.91 -1.76 1.72
CA VAL A 144 11.10 -0.89 1.70
C VAL A 144 11.22 -0.12 3.01
N THR A 145 10.13 0.47 3.52
CA THR A 145 10.14 1.14 4.83
C THR A 145 10.52 0.20 5.98
N ILE A 146 10.00 -1.04 5.98
CA ILE A 146 10.34 -2.05 6.98
C ILE A 146 11.84 -2.41 6.92
N LEU A 147 12.40 -2.57 5.72
CA LEU A 147 13.82 -2.86 5.54
C LEU A 147 14.71 -1.70 6.02
N PHE A 148 14.33 -0.45 5.70
CA PHE A 148 15.03 0.73 6.22
C PHE A 148 14.99 0.77 7.75
N ASN A 149 13.81 0.58 8.35
CA ASN A 149 13.66 0.57 9.81
C ASN A 149 14.48 -0.54 10.46
N TYR A 150 14.49 -1.75 9.87
CA TYR A 150 15.30 -2.86 10.37
C TYR A 150 16.81 -2.55 10.32
N SER A 151 17.30 -2.04 9.19
CA SER A 151 18.69 -1.64 9.02
C SER A 151 19.08 -0.54 10.00
N LEU A 152 18.18 0.42 10.23
CA LEU A 152 18.38 1.51 11.16
C LEU A 152 18.47 0.98 12.60
N CYS A 153 17.53 0.14 13.04
CA CYS A 153 17.55 -0.40 14.39
C CYS A 153 18.80 -1.25 14.68
N THR A 154 19.22 -2.08 13.71
CA THR A 154 20.41 -2.92 13.87
C THR A 154 21.68 -2.10 13.92
N THR A 155 21.79 -1.05 13.10
CA THR A 155 22.92 -0.12 13.09
C THR A 155 23.00 0.68 14.40
N LEU A 156 21.86 1.15 14.91
CA LEU A 156 21.78 1.86 16.19
C LEU A 156 22.19 0.97 17.37
N ASN A 157 21.71 -0.27 17.41
CA ASN A 157 22.09 -1.21 18.46
C ASN A 157 23.57 -1.61 18.40
N ALA A 158 24.20 -1.58 17.23
CA ALA A 158 25.62 -1.89 17.06
C ALA A 158 26.54 -0.72 17.42
N ASN A 159 26.20 0.51 17.00
CA ASN A 159 27.06 1.68 17.15
C ASN A 159 26.71 2.56 18.35
N GLY A 160 25.48 2.47 18.88
CA GLY A 160 24.99 3.29 19.97
C GLY A 160 24.49 4.68 19.54
N LEU A 161 23.60 5.26 20.34
CA LEU A 161 22.97 6.55 20.04
C LEU A 161 23.96 7.72 20.19
N ALA A 162 24.94 7.60 21.09
CA ALA A 162 26.02 8.58 21.25
C ALA A 162 26.90 8.69 19.99
N ALA A 163 27.23 7.58 19.34
CA ALA A 163 28.01 7.60 18.10
C ALA A 163 27.23 8.27 16.95
N LEU A 164 25.91 8.09 16.92
CA LEU A 164 25.06 8.79 15.96
C LEU A 164 24.99 10.30 16.26
N ALA A 165 24.83 10.70 17.52
CA ALA A 165 24.82 12.12 17.90
C ALA A 165 26.12 12.83 17.49
N ASN A 166 27.26 12.17 17.70
CA ASN A 166 28.58 12.69 17.32
C ASN A 166 28.90 12.61 15.82
N SER A 167 27.98 12.08 14.99
CA SER A 167 28.14 12.04 13.53
C SER A 167 27.62 13.29 12.81
N TYR A 168 26.93 14.18 13.53
CA TYR A 168 26.40 15.44 13.01
C TYR A 168 27.34 16.61 13.28
N ASP A 169 27.24 17.67 12.49
CA ASP A 169 28.07 18.86 12.63
C ASP A 169 27.49 19.88 13.62
N THR A 170 26.16 19.83 13.86
CA THR A 170 25.46 20.75 14.76
C THR A 170 24.56 20.03 15.76
N VAL A 171 24.39 20.64 16.94
CA VAL A 171 23.50 20.13 18.00
C VAL A 171 22.04 20.11 17.52
N ASP A 172 21.60 21.15 16.80
CA ASP A 172 20.22 21.23 16.31
C ASP A 172 19.88 20.09 15.33
N GLU A 173 20.79 19.76 14.41
CA GLU A 173 20.62 18.62 13.49
C GLU A 173 20.59 17.29 14.26
N ALA A 174 21.50 17.11 15.23
CA ALA A 174 21.49 15.94 16.09
C ALA A 174 20.17 15.80 16.87
N VAL A 175 19.67 16.88 17.48
CA VAL A 175 18.38 16.88 18.20
C VAL A 175 17.23 16.50 17.25
N GLN A 176 17.18 17.08 16.06
CA GLN A 176 16.12 16.79 15.09
C GLN A 176 16.13 15.31 14.69
N GLN A 177 17.30 14.76 14.41
CA GLN A 177 17.46 13.37 13.99
C GLN A 177 17.22 12.40 15.14
N LEU A 178 17.77 12.63 16.34
CA LEU A 178 17.48 11.79 17.50
C LEU A 178 16.00 11.80 17.85
N SER A 179 15.34 12.96 17.83
CA SER A 179 13.89 13.07 18.04
C SER A 179 13.10 12.20 17.06
N SER A 180 13.51 12.20 15.79
CA SER A 180 12.88 11.39 14.75
C SER A 180 13.03 9.88 14.96
N LEU A 181 13.93 9.44 15.83
CA LEU A 181 14.22 8.03 16.12
C LEU A 181 13.62 7.54 17.45
N MET A 182 13.14 8.46 18.30
CA MET A 182 12.60 8.11 19.62
C MET A 182 11.41 7.15 19.55
N PHE A 183 10.67 7.15 18.44
CA PHE A 183 9.58 6.21 18.21
C PHE A 183 10.01 4.73 18.26
N PHE A 184 11.29 4.40 17.99
CA PHE A 184 11.83 3.03 18.15
C PHE A 184 11.98 2.60 19.60
N TYR A 185 12.13 3.57 20.50
CA TYR A 185 12.38 3.37 21.91
C TYR A 185 11.08 3.46 22.72
N ASP A 186 10.22 4.42 22.38
CA ASP A 186 9.05 4.76 23.18
C ASP A 186 7.80 3.96 22.80
N ASN A 187 7.71 3.51 21.55
CA ASN A 187 6.59 2.66 21.15
C ASN A 187 6.77 1.22 21.64
N PRO A 188 5.70 0.60 22.17
CA PRO A 188 5.72 -0.82 22.49
C PRO A 188 6.08 -1.68 21.28
N SER A 189 6.93 -2.69 21.43
CA SER A 189 7.41 -3.49 20.29
C SER A 189 6.28 -4.11 19.46
N TYR A 190 5.16 -4.50 20.07
CA TYR A 190 4.04 -5.14 19.35
C TYR A 190 3.41 -4.26 18.26
N THR A 191 3.58 -2.93 18.31
CA THR A 191 3.03 -2.03 17.29
C THR A 191 3.58 -2.33 15.90
N TYR A 192 4.86 -2.72 15.82
CA TYR A 192 5.53 -3.08 14.58
C TYR A 192 4.98 -4.38 13.98
N MET A 193 4.60 -5.36 14.82
CA MET A 193 3.92 -6.57 14.37
C MET A 193 2.52 -6.25 13.83
N PHE A 194 1.77 -5.39 14.54
CA PHE A 194 0.44 -4.98 14.09
C PHE A 194 0.47 -4.25 12.74
N SER A 195 1.44 -3.36 12.51
CA SER A 195 1.62 -2.72 11.20
C SER A 195 1.93 -3.72 10.08
N GLY A 196 2.65 -4.81 10.38
CA GLY A 196 2.85 -5.92 9.45
C GLY A 196 1.52 -6.61 9.08
N ILE A 197 0.71 -6.95 10.08
CA ILE A 197 -0.60 -7.59 9.88
C ILE A 197 -1.58 -6.64 9.17
N GLU A 198 -1.58 -5.36 9.50
CA GLU A 198 -2.35 -4.31 8.83
C GLU A 198 -2.04 -4.28 7.34
N SER A 199 -0.76 -4.34 6.97
CA SER A 199 -0.31 -4.39 5.58
C SER A 199 -0.87 -5.61 4.81
N LEU A 200 -1.06 -6.75 5.49
CA LEU A 200 -1.71 -7.92 4.90
C LEU A 200 -3.20 -7.67 4.60
N MET A 201 -3.90 -7.06 5.56
CA MET A 201 -5.31 -6.71 5.39
C MET A 201 -5.48 -5.74 4.23
N LEU A 202 -4.61 -4.72 4.14
CA LEU A 202 -4.59 -3.75 3.03
C LEU A 202 -4.30 -4.42 1.69
N LEU A 203 -3.39 -5.38 1.65
CA LEU A 203 -3.05 -6.13 0.44
C LEU A 203 -4.28 -6.87 -0.12
N VAL A 204 -5.05 -7.56 0.74
CA VAL A 204 -6.29 -8.23 0.32
C VAL A 204 -7.39 -7.22 -0.01
N PHE A 205 -7.56 -6.21 0.83
CA PHE A 205 -8.58 -5.17 0.69
C PHE A 205 -8.48 -4.41 -0.63
N ASN A 206 -7.29 -3.96 -1.00
CA ASN A 206 -7.07 -3.21 -2.24
C ASN A 206 -7.35 -4.06 -3.49
N THR A 207 -7.20 -5.39 -3.41
CA THR A 207 -7.60 -6.30 -4.48
C THR A 207 -9.13 -6.43 -4.55
N MET A 208 -9.81 -6.56 -3.41
CA MET A 208 -11.28 -6.63 -3.34
C MET A 208 -11.96 -5.35 -3.85
N ILE A 209 -11.43 -4.17 -3.48
CA ILE A 209 -12.00 -2.88 -3.91
C ILE A 209 -11.97 -2.71 -5.43
N SER A 210 -10.91 -3.14 -6.11
CA SER A 210 -10.84 -3.06 -7.58
C SER A 210 -11.94 -3.86 -8.26
N VAL A 211 -12.36 -4.97 -7.66
CA VAL A 211 -13.47 -5.80 -8.16
C VAL A 211 -14.83 -5.17 -7.85
N MET A 212 -15.01 -4.59 -6.65
CA MET A 212 -16.23 -3.82 -6.36
C MET A 212 -16.40 -2.65 -7.32
N PHE A 213 -15.29 -2.01 -7.68
CA PHE A 213 -15.30 -0.95 -8.68
C PHE A 213 -15.70 -1.47 -10.07
N TYR A 214 -15.18 -2.64 -10.48
CA TYR A 214 -15.57 -3.28 -11.74
C TYR A 214 -17.09 -3.54 -11.81
N ALA A 215 -17.72 -3.94 -10.71
CA ALA A 215 -19.17 -4.10 -10.62
C ALA A 215 -19.94 -2.80 -10.85
N VAL A 216 -19.41 -1.66 -10.40
CA VAL A 216 -20.00 -0.35 -10.69
C VAL A 216 -19.80 0.04 -12.16
N TYR A 217 -18.63 -0.26 -12.72
CA TYR A 217 -18.31 0.09 -14.11
C TYR A 217 -19.21 -0.64 -15.12
N HIS A 218 -19.47 -1.93 -14.90
CA HIS A 218 -20.35 -2.74 -15.76
C HIS A 218 -21.84 -2.62 -15.45
N GLY A 219 -22.22 -1.76 -14.51
CA GLY A 219 -23.61 -1.42 -14.22
C GLY A 219 -24.36 -2.42 -13.34
N GLU A 220 -23.68 -3.42 -12.77
CA GLU A 220 -24.26 -4.32 -11.76
C GLU A 220 -24.52 -3.59 -10.44
N LEU A 221 -23.71 -2.57 -10.14
CA LEU A 221 -23.93 -1.62 -9.06
C LEU A 221 -24.20 -0.21 -9.61
N LYS A 222 -25.10 0.53 -8.96
CA LYS A 222 -25.39 1.92 -9.31
C LYS A 222 -24.14 2.80 -9.14
N LYS A 223 -23.98 3.81 -10.01
CA LYS A 223 -22.84 4.77 -9.96
C LYS A 223 -22.64 5.47 -8.61
N ILE A 224 -23.69 5.62 -7.80
CA ILE A 224 -23.58 6.20 -6.44
C ILE A 224 -22.64 5.40 -5.52
N HIS A 225 -22.45 4.10 -5.79
CA HIS A 225 -21.55 3.25 -5.01
C HIS A 225 -20.07 3.60 -5.20
N ILE A 226 -19.71 4.46 -6.18
CA ILE A 226 -18.34 5.02 -6.25
C ILE A 226 -18.02 5.80 -4.97
N LEU A 227 -18.97 6.59 -4.45
CA LEU A 227 -18.79 7.32 -3.20
C LEU A 227 -18.61 6.35 -2.02
N SER A 228 -19.36 5.23 -2.03
CA SER A 228 -19.20 4.17 -1.03
C SER A 228 -17.81 3.51 -1.12
N ILE A 229 -17.27 3.29 -2.32
CA ILE A 229 -15.92 2.72 -2.50
C ILE A 229 -14.84 3.67 -1.95
N VAL A 230 -14.95 4.98 -2.24
CA VAL A 230 -14.05 5.99 -1.66
C VAL A 230 -14.19 6.05 -0.13
N GLY A 231 -15.42 5.95 0.38
CA GLY A 231 -15.70 5.89 1.81
C GLY A 231 -15.08 4.66 2.48
N LEU A 232 -15.21 3.48 1.87
CA LEU A 232 -14.61 2.24 2.36
C LEU A 232 -13.07 2.31 2.33
N GLN A 233 -12.49 2.82 1.24
CA GLN A 233 -11.05 3.06 1.16
C GLN A 233 -10.60 4.00 2.29
N SER A 234 -11.28 5.13 2.49
CA SER A 234 -10.92 6.08 3.55
C SER A 234 -11.07 5.46 4.94
N LEU A 235 -12.16 4.72 5.17
CA LEU A 235 -12.45 4.08 6.46
C LEU A 235 -11.40 3.04 6.84
N MET A 236 -10.90 2.26 5.88
CA MET A 236 -9.89 1.23 6.13
C MET A 236 -8.56 1.83 6.64
N TYR A 237 -8.18 3.03 6.18
CA TYR A 237 -6.93 3.69 6.54
C TYR A 237 -7.09 4.66 7.72
N LEU A 238 -8.32 4.96 8.14
CA LEU A 238 -8.63 5.95 9.17
C LEU A 238 -7.92 5.65 10.51
N PRO A 239 -8.01 4.44 11.09
CA PRO A 239 -7.45 4.20 12.43
C PRO A 239 -5.92 4.31 12.44
N GLY A 240 -5.24 3.75 11.45
CA GLY A 240 -3.78 3.85 11.29
C GLY A 240 -3.31 5.29 11.07
N ASN A 241 -4.03 6.08 10.27
CA ASN A 241 -3.70 7.48 10.01
C ASN A 241 -3.85 8.34 11.28
N PHE A 242 -4.92 8.12 12.06
CA PHE A 242 -5.18 8.88 13.29
C PHE A 242 -4.23 8.48 14.43
N TYR A 243 -3.86 7.21 14.51
CA TYR A 243 -2.81 6.76 15.44
C TYR A 243 -1.46 7.40 15.10
N SER A 244 -1.06 7.36 13.83
CA SER A 244 0.22 7.94 13.38
C SER A 244 0.29 9.46 13.55
N ALA A 245 -0.86 10.14 13.52
CA ALA A 245 -0.96 11.58 13.77
C ALA A 245 -1.00 11.95 15.26
N GLY A 246 -0.94 10.98 16.18
CA GLY A 246 -1.02 11.23 17.63
C GLY A 246 -2.41 11.64 18.13
N ILE A 247 -3.46 11.43 17.32
CA ILE A 247 -4.85 11.75 17.69
C ILE A 247 -5.44 10.61 18.54
N LEU A 248 -5.11 9.36 18.20
CA LEU A 248 -5.50 8.18 18.96
C LEU A 248 -4.29 7.60 19.68
N PHE A 249 -4.40 7.41 21.00
CA PHE A 249 -3.30 6.91 21.82
C PHE A 249 -3.34 5.38 22.04
N ASN A 250 -4.47 4.73 21.77
CA ASN A 250 -4.64 3.29 21.98
C ASN A 250 -4.43 2.50 20.66
N ARG A 251 -3.22 1.97 20.45
CA ARG A 251 -2.90 1.18 19.24
C ARG A 251 -3.70 -0.12 19.14
N ILE A 252 -3.94 -0.81 20.26
CA ILE A 252 -4.73 -2.05 20.28
C ILE A 252 -6.18 -1.78 19.86
N GLY A 253 -6.76 -0.68 20.35
CA GLY A 253 -8.09 -0.24 19.96
C GLY A 253 -8.17 0.09 18.47
N CYS A 254 -7.17 0.81 17.93
CA CYS A 254 -7.09 1.12 16.49
C CYS A 254 -7.01 -0.15 15.64
N PHE A 255 -6.12 -1.07 16.00
CA PHE A 255 -5.96 -2.34 15.29
C PHE A 255 -7.24 -3.19 15.34
N THR A 256 -7.91 -3.23 16.48
CA THR A 256 -9.20 -3.93 16.61
C THR A 256 -10.26 -3.31 15.69
N ALA A 257 -10.31 -1.98 15.60
CA ALA A 257 -11.20 -1.29 14.68
C ALA A 257 -10.87 -1.60 13.21
N GLU A 258 -9.59 -1.62 12.83
CA GLU A 258 -9.14 -2.01 11.48
C GLU A 258 -9.60 -3.43 11.13
N VAL A 259 -9.43 -4.39 12.04
CA VAL A 259 -9.88 -5.78 11.83
C VAL A 259 -11.40 -5.85 11.65
N LEU A 260 -12.18 -5.10 12.43
CA LEU A 260 -13.63 -5.05 12.31
C LEU A 260 -14.07 -4.44 10.96
N ILE A 261 -13.43 -3.33 10.56
CA ILE A 261 -13.69 -2.66 9.27
C ILE A 261 -13.34 -3.61 8.13
N PHE A 262 -12.17 -4.25 8.16
CA PHE A 262 -11.71 -5.21 7.16
C PHE A 262 -12.68 -6.39 7.05
N THR A 263 -13.13 -6.94 8.18
CA THR A 263 -14.11 -8.03 8.22
C THR A 263 -15.43 -7.60 7.57
N GLY A 264 -15.94 -6.41 7.91
CA GLY A 264 -17.14 -5.84 7.30
C GLY A 264 -16.99 -5.67 5.78
N CYS A 265 -15.87 -5.14 5.33
CA CYS A 265 -15.56 -4.98 3.90
C CYS A 265 -15.51 -6.32 3.18
N THR A 266 -14.88 -7.33 3.80
CA THR A 266 -14.79 -8.69 3.25
C THR A 266 -16.17 -9.33 3.12
N LEU A 267 -17.03 -9.19 4.13
CA LEU A 267 -18.40 -9.72 4.07
C LEU A 267 -19.23 -9.04 2.96
N LEU A 268 -19.12 -7.71 2.82
CA LEU A 268 -19.76 -6.96 1.73
C LEU A 268 -19.25 -7.42 0.36
N PHE A 269 -17.94 -7.58 0.23
CA PHE A 269 -17.31 -8.10 -0.98
C PHE A 269 -17.82 -9.50 -1.34
N LEU A 270 -17.82 -10.42 -0.37
CA LEU A 270 -18.33 -11.79 -0.57
C LEU A 270 -19.80 -11.79 -0.99
N ARG A 271 -20.62 -10.90 -0.42
CA ARG A 271 -22.03 -10.76 -0.82
C ARG A 271 -22.15 -10.32 -2.28
N ILE A 272 -21.38 -9.31 -2.71
CA ILE A 272 -21.37 -8.84 -4.11
C ILE A 272 -20.87 -9.94 -5.04
N HIS A 273 -19.75 -10.57 -4.69
CA HIS A 273 -19.15 -11.67 -5.45
C HIS A 273 -20.12 -12.83 -5.63
N ASN A 274 -20.78 -13.28 -4.57
CA ASN A 274 -21.73 -14.39 -4.64
C ASN A 274 -23.01 -14.05 -5.42
N THR A 275 -23.38 -12.78 -5.47
CA THR A 275 -24.59 -12.32 -6.20
C THR A 275 -24.32 -12.24 -7.69
N TRP A 276 -23.17 -11.71 -8.11
CA TRP A 276 -22.93 -11.35 -9.52
C TRP A 276 -21.86 -12.19 -10.22
N TYR A 277 -20.91 -12.75 -9.48
CA TYR A 277 -19.69 -13.34 -10.07
C TYR A 277 -19.47 -14.83 -9.74
N ARG A 278 -20.40 -15.46 -9.01
CA ARG A 278 -20.31 -16.86 -8.59
C ARG A 278 -20.18 -17.86 -9.76
N SER A 279 -20.64 -17.48 -10.95
CA SER A 279 -20.63 -18.32 -12.15
C SER A 279 -19.40 -18.16 -13.04
N ILE A 280 -18.50 -17.19 -12.74
CA ILE A 280 -17.29 -16.96 -13.52
C ILE A 280 -16.30 -18.09 -13.23
N LYS A 281 -16.19 -19.04 -14.16
CA LYS A 281 -15.17 -20.10 -14.09
C LYS A 281 -13.80 -19.52 -14.42
N PRO A 282 -12.71 -19.97 -13.77
CA PRO A 282 -11.36 -19.62 -14.19
C PRO A 282 -11.17 -19.97 -15.67
N PRO A 283 -10.40 -19.18 -16.44
CA PRO A 283 -10.10 -19.53 -17.82
C PRO A 283 -9.48 -20.92 -17.84
N VAL A 284 -10.12 -21.84 -18.56
CA VAL A 284 -9.58 -23.17 -18.82
C VAL A 284 -8.22 -22.93 -19.47
N LYS A 285 -7.14 -23.42 -18.85
CA LYS A 285 -5.83 -23.46 -19.51
C LYS A 285 -6.09 -24.10 -20.86
N GLU A 286 -5.88 -23.39 -21.96
CA GLU A 286 -5.70 -24.07 -23.23
C GLU A 286 -4.56 -25.06 -23.01
N THR A 287 -4.92 -26.32 -22.83
CA THR A 287 -4.00 -27.43 -22.92
C THR A 287 -3.38 -27.21 -24.28
N LYS A 288 -2.08 -26.86 -24.32
CA LYS A 288 -1.28 -26.97 -25.53
C LYS A 288 -1.33 -28.45 -25.91
N ASN A 289 -2.37 -28.82 -26.64
CA ASN A 289 -2.60 -30.18 -27.05
C ASN A 289 -1.55 -30.53 -28.09
N LYS A 290 -1.03 -31.75 -27.89
CA LYS A 290 -0.06 -32.48 -28.69
C LYS A 290 -0.36 -32.38 -30.19
N PRO A 291 0.68 -32.51 -31.04
CA PRO A 291 0.54 -32.41 -32.49
C PRO A 291 -0.24 -33.62 -33.01
N GLY A 292 -1.32 -33.37 -33.76
CA GLY A 292 -2.00 -34.43 -34.50
C GLY A 292 -3.52 -34.31 -34.54
N SER A 293 -4.05 -33.35 -35.27
CA SER A 293 -5.34 -33.51 -35.96
C SER A 293 -5.47 -32.44 -37.05
N ASN A 294 -5.50 -32.89 -38.30
CA ASN A 294 -5.69 -32.08 -39.49
C ASN A 294 -6.98 -31.24 -39.40
N GLN A 295 -6.83 -29.92 -39.40
CA GLN A 295 -7.88 -28.99 -39.82
C GLN A 295 -7.29 -27.91 -40.75
N PRO A 296 -8.07 -27.39 -41.72
CA PRO A 296 -7.55 -26.54 -42.78
C PRO A 296 -7.16 -25.15 -42.24
N LYS A 297 -6.02 -24.63 -42.72
CA LYS A 297 -5.50 -23.29 -42.38
C LYS A 297 -6.56 -22.19 -42.62
N PRO A 298 -6.83 -21.30 -41.64
CA PRO A 298 -7.48 -20.03 -41.92
C PRO A 298 -6.56 -19.10 -42.70
N SER A 299 -7.12 -18.37 -43.66
CA SER A 299 -6.46 -17.45 -44.57
C SER A 299 -5.75 -16.30 -43.85
N ALA A 300 -4.58 -15.92 -44.38
CA ALA A 300 -3.77 -14.81 -43.92
C ALA A 300 -4.45 -13.46 -44.16
N SER A 301 -5.07 -12.88 -43.14
CA SER A 301 -5.42 -11.45 -43.13
C SER A 301 -5.67 -10.98 -41.69
N GLU A 302 -4.58 -10.71 -40.98
CA GLU A 302 -4.37 -9.60 -40.04
C GLU A 302 -3.06 -9.86 -39.27
N LYS A 303 -1.93 -9.58 -39.94
CA LYS A 303 -0.64 -9.45 -39.26
C LYS A 303 -0.64 -8.12 -38.50
N MET A 304 -0.19 -8.14 -37.25
CA MET A 304 0.09 -6.93 -36.45
C MET A 304 0.89 -5.89 -37.27
N PRO A 305 0.60 -4.58 -37.10
CA PRO A 305 1.32 -3.53 -37.79
C PRO A 305 2.80 -3.52 -37.38
N ASP A 306 3.67 -3.47 -38.38
CA ASP A 306 5.13 -3.41 -38.25
C ASP A 306 5.54 -2.01 -37.78
N PHE A 307 5.94 -1.90 -36.51
CA PHE A 307 6.29 -0.65 -35.85
C PHE A 307 7.61 -0.02 -36.31
N ASN A 308 8.32 -0.64 -37.27
CA ASN A 308 9.64 -0.19 -37.71
C ASN A 308 9.64 0.69 -38.98
N LYS A 309 8.46 1.08 -39.49
CA LYS A 309 8.37 1.81 -40.78
C LYS A 309 8.62 3.32 -40.73
N ASN A 310 8.78 3.93 -39.56
CA ASN A 310 8.93 5.39 -39.43
C ASN A 310 10.26 5.87 -38.82
N ILE A 311 11.30 5.03 -38.75
CA ILE A 311 12.57 5.43 -38.12
C ILE A 311 13.58 6.05 -39.11
N ASN A 312 13.33 6.07 -40.42
CA ASN A 312 14.22 6.76 -41.38
C ASN A 312 13.44 7.58 -42.42
N LYS A 313 13.00 8.78 -42.04
CA LYS A 313 12.80 9.91 -42.96
C LYS A 313 13.27 11.20 -42.30
#